data_AF-A0A1N7J5N6-F1
#
_entry.id   AF-A0A1N7J5N6-F1
#
_cell.length_a   1.000
_cell.length_b   1.000
_cell.length_c   1.000
_cell.angle_alpha   90.00
_cell.angle_beta   90.00
_cell.angle_gamma   90.00
#
_symmetry.space_group_name_H-M   'P 1'
#
loop_
_entity.id
_entity.type
_entity.pdbx_description
1 polymer ?
#
loop_
_entity_poly.entity_id
_entity_poly.type
_entity_poly.pdbx_seq_one_letter_code
_entity_poly.pdbx_strand_id
1 'polypeptide(L)'
;MSSADINEVASYLILKGEVGITHRELQKLLYFSQGFYLAQYGEPLFDADMAAWQFGPVNVSIWSRFKSRGYSCLSVSKDVSTITLDDTRKKFLAGILASFLVLGQSALIDMSHTDYPWERNYIADRNNLIEKDLIKEYFNTFESQEQYIKIAKEKVEFSNLIDKRTAYLSSLDEIGDDWISGVSVAPTKEICDECKKFLNIFRRDLFAKNAVPKIPKLLLGPIPTGGVGIELHLENKNIYLHFHNESLVEVSIEVGDNFEEYDIVLEDFNKDIGVFLERVA
;
A
#
# COMPACT_ATOMS: atom_id res chain seq x y z
N MET A 1 12.51 -26.95 14.01
CA MET A 1 11.32 -27.62 14.58
C MET A 1 10.23 -27.59 13.53
N SER A 2 9.23 -28.48 13.52
CA SER A 2 8.14 -28.37 12.53
C SER A 2 7.39 -27.04 12.69
N SER A 3 6.90 -26.46 11.59
CA SER A 3 6.02 -25.30 11.61
C SER A 3 4.75 -25.58 12.43
N ALA A 4 4.05 -24.53 12.85
CA ALA A 4 2.75 -24.65 13.48
C ALA A 4 1.65 -24.99 12.46
N ASP A 5 0.57 -25.61 12.92
CA ASP A 5 -0.67 -25.73 12.14
C ASP A 5 -1.41 -24.38 12.15
N ILE A 6 -1.72 -23.85 10.96
CA ILE A 6 -2.46 -22.59 10.79
C ILE A 6 -3.82 -22.60 11.53
N ASN A 7 -4.47 -23.76 11.68
CA ASN A 7 -5.72 -23.88 12.42
C ASN A 7 -5.52 -23.65 13.91
N GLU A 8 -4.40 -24.10 14.47
CA GLU A 8 -4.05 -23.85 15.87
C GLU A 8 -3.67 -22.39 16.07
N VAL A 9 -2.90 -21.79 15.14
CA VAL A 9 -2.58 -20.35 15.15
C VAL A 9 -3.85 -19.51 15.10
N ALA A 10 -4.76 -19.79 14.15
CA ALA A 10 -6.01 -19.08 14.02
C ALA A 10 -6.89 -19.22 15.27
N SER A 11 -6.97 -20.42 15.84
CA SER A 11 -7.77 -20.68 17.03
C SER A 11 -7.18 -20.00 18.26
N TYR A 12 -5.85 -19.95 18.38
CA TYR A 12 -5.16 -19.19 19.43
C TYR A 12 -5.45 -17.70 19.33
N LEU A 13 -5.33 -17.11 18.14
CA LEU A 13 -5.65 -15.70 17.90
C LEU A 13 -7.10 -15.38 18.29
N ILE A 14 -8.07 -16.17 17.83
CA ILE A 14 -9.49 -16.00 18.17
C ILE A 14 -9.71 -16.09 19.69
N LEU A 15 -9.10 -17.07 20.37
CA LEU A 15 -9.29 -17.28 21.80
C LEU A 15 -8.65 -16.17 22.66
N LYS A 16 -7.55 -15.59 22.20
CA LYS A 16 -6.78 -14.57 22.94
C LYS A 16 -7.10 -13.13 22.53
N GLY A 17 -7.85 -12.92 21.46
CA GLY A 17 -8.36 -11.60 21.07
C GLY A 17 -9.49 -11.13 21.99
N GLU A 18 -9.15 -10.38 23.03
CA GLU A 18 -10.08 -9.97 24.11
C GLU A 18 -11.29 -9.17 23.62
N VAL A 19 -11.14 -8.39 22.54
CA VAL A 19 -12.21 -7.57 21.93
C VAL A 19 -13.06 -8.32 20.89
N GLY A 20 -12.76 -9.61 20.68
CA GLY A 20 -13.32 -10.39 19.58
C GLY A 20 -12.63 -10.10 18.24
N ILE A 21 -12.64 -11.08 17.34
CA ILE A 21 -11.97 -11.01 16.03
C ILE A 21 -12.97 -11.43 14.96
N THR A 22 -13.17 -10.61 13.93
CA THR A 22 -13.93 -11.01 12.73
C THR A 22 -13.09 -11.88 11.81
N HIS A 23 -13.73 -12.57 10.86
CA HIS A 23 -12.96 -13.37 9.90
C HIS A 23 -12.03 -12.52 9.02
N ARG A 24 -12.31 -11.22 8.82
CA ARG A 24 -11.46 -10.33 8.01
C ARG A 24 -10.22 -9.93 8.80
N GLU A 25 -10.40 -9.57 10.08
CA GLU A 25 -9.29 -9.28 10.99
C GLU A 25 -8.38 -10.49 11.16
N LEU A 26 -8.95 -11.69 11.33
CA LEU A 26 -8.18 -12.93 11.43
C LEU A 26 -7.24 -13.13 10.24
N GLN A 27 -7.69 -12.85 9.02
CA GLN A 27 -6.85 -12.99 7.82
C GLN A 27 -5.65 -12.04 7.85
N LYS A 28 -5.86 -10.79 8.32
CA LYS A 28 -4.77 -9.81 8.43
C LYS A 28 -3.81 -10.21 9.55
N LEU A 29 -4.34 -10.63 10.70
CA LEU A 29 -3.54 -11.10 11.83
C LEU A 29 -2.69 -12.33 11.46
N LEU A 30 -3.22 -13.27 10.67
CA LEU A 30 -2.45 -14.40 10.17
C LEU A 30 -1.32 -13.97 9.23
N TYR A 31 -1.60 -13.03 8.33
CA TYR A 31 -0.59 -12.46 7.44
C TYR A 31 0.53 -11.75 8.20
N PHE A 32 0.20 -10.86 9.15
CA PHE A 32 1.19 -10.20 10.00
C PHE A 32 1.94 -11.18 10.89
N SER A 33 1.27 -12.19 11.44
CA SER A 33 1.92 -13.26 12.22
C SER A 33 2.95 -14.00 11.38
N GLN A 34 2.61 -14.41 10.15
CA GLN A 34 3.53 -15.09 9.24
C GLN A 34 4.71 -14.19 8.86
N GLY A 35 4.43 -12.93 8.52
CA GLY A 35 5.43 -11.98 8.06
C GLY A 35 6.47 -11.64 9.11
N PHE A 36 6.04 -11.18 10.29
CA PHE A 36 6.97 -10.86 11.37
C PHE A 36 7.69 -12.10 11.91
N TYR A 37 7.07 -13.28 11.87
CA TYR A 37 7.74 -14.51 12.31
C TYR A 37 8.82 -14.95 11.33
N LEU A 38 8.53 -14.91 10.02
CA LEU A 38 9.52 -15.16 8.96
C LEU A 38 10.71 -14.21 9.07
N ALA A 39 10.45 -12.93 9.34
CA ALA A 39 11.50 -11.93 9.51
C ALA A 39 12.35 -12.19 10.77
N GLN A 40 11.71 -12.45 11.90
CA GLN A 40 12.39 -12.64 13.18
C GLN A 40 13.17 -13.96 13.29
N TYR A 41 12.60 -15.06 12.79
CA TYR A 41 13.15 -16.41 12.99
C TYR A 41 13.73 -17.03 11.73
N GLY A 42 13.51 -16.43 10.55
CA GLY A 42 14.01 -16.93 9.29
C GLY A 42 13.27 -18.15 8.73
N GLU A 43 12.35 -18.74 9.49
CA GLU A 43 11.52 -19.91 9.16
C GLU A 43 10.01 -19.59 9.25
N PRO A 44 9.13 -20.30 8.53
CA PRO A 44 7.70 -20.02 8.54
C PRO A 44 7.05 -20.33 9.89
N LEU A 45 6.10 -19.49 10.32
CA LEU A 45 5.25 -19.80 11.46
C LEU A 45 4.35 -21.00 11.16
N PHE A 46 3.75 -21.01 9.96
CA PHE A 46 2.96 -22.11 9.42
C PHE A 46 3.27 -22.34 7.94
N ASP A 47 3.06 -23.57 7.46
CA ASP A 47 3.36 -23.95 6.07
C ASP A 47 2.29 -23.49 5.07
N ALA A 48 1.07 -23.20 5.53
CA ALA A 48 -0.04 -22.83 4.65
C ALA A 48 0.19 -21.49 3.94
N ASP A 49 -0.20 -21.41 2.67
CA ASP A 49 0.03 -20.23 1.84
C ASP A 49 -1.01 -19.12 2.05
N MET A 50 -0.59 -17.90 1.77
CA MET A 50 -1.45 -16.72 1.69
C MET A 50 -1.62 -16.33 0.23
N ALA A 51 -2.79 -15.83 -0.14
CA ALA A 51 -3.10 -15.34 -1.49
C ALA A 51 -3.51 -13.87 -1.46
N ALA A 52 -3.17 -13.11 -2.50
CA ALA A 52 -3.53 -11.70 -2.64
C ALA A 52 -4.99 -11.56 -3.11
N TRP A 53 -5.90 -11.22 -2.19
CA TRP A 53 -7.32 -11.04 -2.49
C TRP A 53 -7.69 -9.55 -2.46
N GLN A 54 -8.88 -9.20 -2.94
CA GLN A 54 -9.39 -7.82 -2.98
C GLN A 54 -9.30 -7.07 -1.64
N PHE A 55 -9.50 -7.77 -0.51
CA PHE A 55 -9.43 -7.18 0.84
C PHE A 55 -8.12 -7.55 1.57
N GLY A 56 -7.03 -7.68 0.81
CA GLY A 56 -5.69 -7.97 1.28
C GLY A 56 -5.34 -9.47 1.26
N PRO A 57 -4.22 -9.88 1.88
CA PRO A 57 -3.79 -11.28 1.95
C PRO A 57 -4.78 -12.20 2.68
N VAL A 58 -5.02 -13.40 2.15
CA VAL A 58 -5.99 -14.37 2.67
C VAL A 58 -5.45 -15.79 2.58
N ASN A 59 -5.55 -16.57 3.66
CA ASN A 59 -5.49 -18.01 3.59
C ASN A 59 -6.86 -18.61 3.24
N VAL A 60 -6.90 -19.39 2.15
CA VAL A 60 -8.15 -19.91 1.56
C VAL A 60 -8.88 -20.90 2.47
N SER A 61 -8.15 -21.76 3.19
CA SER A 61 -8.77 -22.79 4.06
C SER A 61 -9.37 -22.14 5.31
N ILE A 62 -8.66 -21.20 5.93
CA ILE A 62 -9.18 -20.40 7.06
C ILE A 62 -10.37 -19.54 6.62
N TRP A 63 -10.30 -18.91 5.44
CA TRP A 63 -11.44 -18.13 4.92
C TRP A 63 -12.65 -19.03 4.72
N SER A 64 -12.48 -20.18 4.06
CA SER A 64 -13.57 -21.12 3.82
C SER A 64 -14.23 -21.60 5.11
N ARG A 65 -13.44 -21.79 6.17
CA ARG A 65 -13.91 -22.20 7.50
C ARG A 65 -14.78 -21.14 8.19
N PHE A 66 -14.48 -19.85 8.00
CA PHE A 66 -15.11 -18.77 8.77
C PHE A 66 -15.96 -17.78 7.97
N LYS A 67 -15.97 -17.86 6.62
CA LYS A 67 -16.68 -16.91 5.74
C LYS A 67 -18.17 -16.73 6.04
N SER A 68 -18.85 -17.78 6.51
CA SER A 68 -20.28 -17.74 6.84
C SER A 68 -20.60 -16.84 8.05
N ARG A 69 -19.58 -16.43 8.82
CA ARG A 69 -19.74 -15.54 9.98
C ARG A 69 -19.86 -14.06 9.59
N GLY A 70 -19.55 -13.68 8.35
CA GLY A 70 -19.66 -12.31 7.88
C GLY A 70 -18.93 -11.31 8.79
N TYR A 71 -19.65 -10.32 9.31
CA TYR A 71 -19.08 -9.29 10.21
C TYR A 71 -19.12 -9.68 11.70
N SER A 72 -19.60 -10.88 12.04
CA SER A 72 -19.67 -11.32 13.44
C SER A 72 -18.31 -11.76 13.96
N CYS A 73 -18.06 -11.50 15.24
CA CYS A 73 -16.89 -12.03 15.94
C CYS A 73 -16.91 -13.56 15.94
N LEU A 74 -15.73 -14.14 15.76
CA LEU A 74 -15.52 -15.58 15.76
C LEU A 74 -15.47 -16.12 17.19
N SER A 75 -15.87 -17.37 17.34
CA SER A 75 -15.70 -18.14 18.56
C SER A 75 -15.22 -19.55 18.22
N VAL A 76 -14.37 -20.09 19.09
CA VAL A 76 -13.84 -21.45 19.02
C VAL A 76 -13.99 -22.12 20.39
N SER A 77 -13.90 -23.46 20.43
CA SER A 77 -13.91 -24.19 21.70
C SER A 77 -12.73 -23.75 22.57
N LYS A 78 -12.95 -23.66 23.89
CA LYS A 78 -11.87 -23.39 24.86
C LYS A 78 -10.85 -24.53 24.94
N ASP A 79 -11.28 -25.74 24.57
CA ASP A 79 -10.44 -26.96 24.59
C ASP A 79 -9.75 -27.21 23.25
N VAL A 80 -9.60 -26.17 22.41
CA VAL A 80 -8.95 -26.31 21.12
C VAL A 80 -7.47 -26.71 21.27
N SER A 81 -7.04 -27.67 20.46
CA SER A 81 -5.64 -28.11 20.41
C SER A 81 -4.71 -26.94 20.07
N THR A 82 -3.60 -26.86 20.79
CA THR A 82 -2.48 -25.94 20.49
C THR A 82 -1.14 -26.68 20.61
N ILE A 83 -1.13 -27.97 20.23
CA ILE A 83 -0.01 -28.89 20.42
C ILE A 83 1.23 -28.43 19.64
N THR A 84 1.03 -27.82 18.47
CA THR A 84 2.10 -27.30 17.61
C THR A 84 2.59 -25.90 18.01
N LEU A 85 1.94 -25.28 19.01
CA LEU A 85 2.29 -23.96 19.54
C LEU A 85 3.00 -24.08 20.89
N ASP A 86 4.33 -23.96 20.85
CA ASP A 86 5.14 -23.80 22.05
C ASP A 86 4.95 -22.42 22.70
N ASP A 87 5.54 -22.23 23.89
CA ASP A 87 5.44 -20.97 24.62
C ASP A 87 6.05 -19.78 23.88
N THR A 88 7.06 -20.03 23.05
CA THR A 88 7.72 -19.00 22.24
C THR A 88 6.76 -18.46 21.17
N ARG A 89 6.13 -19.35 20.39
CA ARG A 89 5.11 -19.00 19.38
C ARG A 89 3.90 -18.33 20.03
N LYS A 90 3.44 -18.83 21.18
CA LYS A 90 2.33 -18.21 21.93
C LYS A 90 2.67 -16.78 22.37
N LYS A 91 3.84 -16.56 22.96
CA LYS A 91 4.31 -15.21 23.35
C LYS A 91 4.41 -14.28 22.14
N PHE A 92 4.94 -14.77 21.02
CA PHE A 92 5.01 -14.01 19.78
C PHE A 92 3.61 -13.60 19.28
N LEU A 93 2.67 -14.55 19.20
CA LEU A 93 1.29 -14.28 18.76
C LEU A 93 0.56 -13.31 19.70
N ALA A 94 0.82 -13.37 21.00
CA ALA A 94 0.29 -12.39 21.95
C ALA A 94 0.81 -10.96 21.66
N GLY A 95 2.08 -10.83 21.27
CA GLY A 95 2.65 -9.56 20.79
C GLY A 95 1.94 -9.04 19.54
N ILE A 96 1.70 -9.91 18.54
CA ILE A 96 0.94 -9.56 17.33
C ILE A 96 -0.46 -9.04 17.70
N LEU A 97 -1.18 -9.72 18.60
CA LEU A 97 -2.49 -9.26 19.05
C LEU A 97 -2.41 -7.88 19.72
N ALA A 98 -1.44 -7.68 20.61
CA ALA A 98 -1.26 -6.41 21.32
C ALA A 98 -1.00 -5.23 20.35
N SER A 99 -0.23 -5.46 19.28
CA SER A 99 0.13 -4.41 18.32
C SER A 99 -0.95 -4.15 17.27
N PHE A 100 -1.62 -5.20 16.77
CA PHE A 100 -2.46 -5.09 15.58
C PHE A 100 -3.97 -5.13 15.87
N LEU A 101 -4.44 -5.90 16.86
CA LEU A 101 -5.87 -6.06 17.08
C LEU A 101 -6.56 -4.73 17.42
N VAL A 102 -5.86 -3.88 18.18
CA VAL A 102 -6.35 -2.55 18.61
C VAL A 102 -6.58 -1.57 17.45
N LEU A 103 -6.01 -1.83 16.27
CA LEU A 103 -6.15 -0.96 15.10
C LEU A 103 -7.51 -1.14 14.40
N GLY A 104 -8.15 -2.31 14.59
CA GLY A 104 -9.43 -2.66 14.00
C GLY A 104 -9.37 -3.03 12.51
N GLN A 105 -10.44 -3.67 12.04
CA GLN A 105 -10.54 -4.26 10.70
C GLN A 105 -10.11 -3.34 9.55
N SER A 106 -10.64 -2.11 9.47
CA SER A 106 -10.38 -1.22 8.33
C SER A 106 -8.89 -0.89 8.21
N ALA A 107 -8.26 -0.49 9.32
CA ALA A 107 -6.84 -0.16 9.33
C ALA A 107 -5.98 -1.36 8.93
N LEU A 108 -6.29 -2.57 9.42
CA LEU A 108 -5.53 -3.77 9.06
C LEU A 108 -5.64 -4.12 7.58
N ILE A 109 -6.81 -3.86 6.95
CA ILE A 109 -6.98 -4.03 5.51
C ILE A 109 -6.16 -2.99 4.77
N ASP A 110 -6.35 -1.70 5.09
CA ASP A 110 -5.69 -0.58 4.42
C ASP A 110 -4.16 -0.72 4.48
N MET A 111 -3.61 -1.05 5.65
CA MET A 111 -2.17 -1.29 5.82
C MET A 111 -1.69 -2.45 4.94
N SER A 112 -2.42 -3.57 4.90
CA SER A 112 -2.06 -4.72 4.08
C SER A 112 -2.13 -4.45 2.57
N HIS A 113 -2.86 -3.43 2.14
CA HIS A 113 -2.89 -2.97 0.75
C HIS A 113 -1.66 -2.12 0.38
N THR A 114 -0.95 -1.58 1.37
CA THR A 114 0.28 -0.80 1.14
C THR A 114 1.57 -1.65 1.14
N ASP A 115 1.41 -2.96 1.33
CA ASP A 115 2.48 -3.94 1.39
C ASP A 115 2.79 -4.48 -0.01
N TYR A 116 4.05 -4.38 -0.46
CA TYR A 116 4.39 -4.87 -1.81
C TYR A 116 4.15 -6.38 -2.02
N PRO A 117 4.21 -7.27 -1.00
CA PRO A 117 3.81 -8.67 -1.21
C PRO A 117 2.37 -8.81 -1.69
N TRP A 118 1.45 -7.96 -1.21
CA TRP A 118 0.09 -7.93 -1.71
C TRP A 118 0.01 -7.20 -3.06
N GLU A 119 0.56 -5.99 -3.16
CA GLU A 119 0.45 -5.13 -4.35
C GLU A 119 1.02 -5.81 -5.61
N ARG A 120 2.15 -6.51 -5.50
CA ARG A 120 2.80 -7.19 -6.63
C ARG A 120 2.05 -8.45 -7.09
N ASN A 121 1.21 -9.04 -6.23
CA ASN A 121 0.51 -10.28 -6.52
C ASN A 121 -0.99 -10.11 -6.75
N TYR A 122 -1.57 -8.99 -6.32
CA TYR A 122 -2.99 -8.73 -6.50
C TYR A 122 -3.31 -8.44 -7.97
N ILE A 123 -4.17 -9.28 -8.54
CA ILE A 123 -4.82 -9.02 -9.82
C ILE A 123 -6.31 -9.24 -9.58
N ALA A 124 -7.14 -8.29 -10.02
CA ALA A 124 -8.58 -8.39 -9.87
C ALA A 124 -9.09 -9.76 -10.36
N ASP A 125 -9.95 -10.37 -9.55
CA ASP A 125 -10.53 -11.70 -9.79
C ASP A 125 -9.52 -12.86 -9.89
N ARG A 126 -8.26 -12.64 -9.50
CA ARG A 126 -7.25 -13.70 -9.36
C ARG A 126 -6.75 -13.78 -7.92
N ASN A 127 -6.80 -14.98 -7.36
CA ASN A 127 -6.33 -15.27 -6.01
C ASN A 127 -4.88 -15.78 -6.06
N ASN A 128 -3.96 -14.97 -6.60
CA ASN A 128 -2.56 -15.38 -6.75
C ASN A 128 -1.91 -15.65 -5.39
N LEU A 129 -1.07 -16.67 -5.32
CA LEU A 129 -0.29 -16.96 -4.11
C LEU A 129 0.76 -15.87 -3.90
N ILE A 130 1.04 -15.58 -2.62
CA ILE A 130 2.11 -14.69 -2.21
C ILE A 130 3.24 -15.57 -1.68
N GLU A 131 4.37 -15.58 -2.40
CA GLU A 131 5.54 -16.36 -2.01
C GLU A 131 6.04 -15.98 -0.61
N LYS A 132 6.39 -16.98 0.20
CA LYS A 132 6.85 -16.75 1.59
C LYS A 132 8.15 -15.96 1.64
N ASP A 133 9.03 -16.15 0.66
CA ASP A 133 10.28 -15.39 0.57
C ASP A 133 10.00 -13.90 0.32
N LEU A 134 9.01 -13.57 -0.52
CA LEU A 134 8.59 -12.19 -0.74
C LEU A 134 8.00 -11.55 0.52
N ILE A 135 7.20 -12.32 1.28
CA ILE A 135 6.69 -11.87 2.59
C ILE A 135 7.88 -11.62 3.54
N LYS A 136 8.81 -12.56 3.62
CA LYS A 136 10.00 -12.46 4.49
C LYS A 136 10.85 -11.25 4.16
N GLU A 137 11.16 -11.05 2.88
CA GLU A 137 11.91 -9.90 2.37
C GLU A 137 11.27 -8.58 2.78
N TYR A 138 9.94 -8.47 2.67
CA TYR A 138 9.20 -7.28 3.07
C TYR A 138 9.29 -7.03 4.57
N PHE A 139 8.94 -8.02 5.39
CA PHE A 139 8.91 -7.82 6.83
C PHE A 139 10.31 -7.66 7.46
N ASN A 140 11.37 -8.16 6.80
CA ASN A 140 12.76 -7.96 7.20
C ASN A 140 13.23 -6.49 7.13
N THR A 141 12.53 -5.62 6.40
CA THR A 141 12.92 -4.21 6.30
C THR A 141 12.56 -3.40 7.54
N PHE A 142 11.73 -3.94 8.43
CA PHE A 142 11.24 -3.24 9.61
C PHE A 142 11.97 -3.73 10.86
N GLU A 143 12.47 -2.80 11.66
CA GLU A 143 13.14 -3.05 12.94
C GLU A 143 12.16 -3.49 14.02
N SER A 144 10.89 -3.09 13.90
CA SER A 144 9.85 -3.42 14.87
C SER A 144 8.43 -3.34 14.26
N GLN A 145 7.47 -3.94 14.96
CA GLN A 145 6.04 -3.83 14.63
C GLN A 145 5.57 -2.37 14.72
N GLU A 146 6.11 -1.58 15.65
CA GLU A 146 5.78 -0.15 15.80
C GLU A 146 6.26 0.66 14.59
N GLN A 147 7.49 0.39 14.11
CA GLN A 147 8.02 1.05 12.91
C GLN A 147 7.18 0.71 11.68
N TYR A 148 6.82 -0.57 11.50
CA TYR A 148 5.89 -0.99 10.44
C TYR A 148 4.57 -0.23 10.52
N ILE A 149 3.94 -0.18 11.70
CA ILE A 149 2.64 0.50 11.88
C ILE A 149 2.75 1.98 11.50
N LYS A 150 3.83 2.66 11.91
CA LYS A 150 4.08 4.05 11.55
C LYS A 150 4.17 4.24 10.04
N ILE A 151 5.03 3.46 9.37
CA ILE A 151 5.25 3.57 7.92
C ILE A 151 3.99 3.22 7.13
N ALA A 152 3.28 2.17 7.52
CA ALA A 152 2.04 1.78 6.85
C ALA A 152 0.96 2.88 6.98
N LYS A 153 0.86 3.56 8.13
CA LYS A 153 -0.02 4.73 8.28
C LYS A 153 0.36 5.87 7.34
N GLU A 154 1.65 6.20 7.23
CA GLU A 154 2.14 7.22 6.30
C GLU A 154 1.80 6.86 4.83
N LYS A 155 1.97 5.58 4.44
CA LYS A 155 1.57 5.09 3.10
C LYS A 155 0.07 5.20 2.87
N VAL A 156 -0.76 4.85 3.85
CA VAL A 156 -2.22 4.96 3.77
C VAL A 156 -2.64 6.44 3.64
N GLU A 157 -2.05 7.34 4.42
CA GLU A 157 -2.29 8.78 4.32
C GLU A 157 -1.93 9.33 2.94
N PHE A 158 -0.79 8.92 2.38
CA PHE A 158 -0.39 9.31 1.04
C PHE A 158 -1.33 8.74 -0.03
N SER A 159 -1.79 7.50 0.13
CA SER A 159 -2.79 6.91 -0.77
C SER A 159 -4.08 7.73 -0.79
N ASN A 160 -4.57 8.13 0.38
CA ASN A 160 -5.75 8.98 0.53
C ASN A 160 -5.53 10.38 -0.08
N LEU A 161 -4.31 10.93 0.00
CA LEU A 161 -3.97 12.18 -0.67
C LEU A 161 -4.07 12.03 -2.19
N ILE A 162 -3.49 10.97 -2.76
CA ILE A 162 -3.56 10.68 -4.21
C ILE A 162 -5.01 10.51 -4.67
N ASP A 163 -5.86 9.84 -3.89
CA ASP A 163 -7.28 9.68 -4.23
C ASP A 163 -8.02 11.02 -4.24
N LYS A 164 -7.77 11.88 -3.25
CA LYS A 164 -8.32 13.26 -3.22
C LYS A 164 -7.83 14.10 -4.38
N ARG A 165 -6.57 13.95 -4.77
CA ARG A 165 -5.96 14.63 -5.92
C ARG A 165 -6.56 14.17 -7.25
N THR A 166 -6.77 12.86 -7.40
CA THR A 166 -7.44 12.26 -8.56
C THR A 166 -8.90 12.74 -8.68
N ALA A 167 -9.61 12.85 -7.55
CA ALA A 167 -10.96 13.42 -7.51
C ALA A 167 -10.98 14.89 -7.91
N TYR A 168 -10.05 15.70 -7.40
CA TYR A 168 -9.92 17.12 -7.78
C TYR A 168 -9.63 17.30 -9.29
N LEU A 169 -8.72 16.49 -9.85
CA LEU A 169 -8.44 16.49 -11.29
C LEU A 169 -9.67 16.13 -12.15
N SER A 170 -10.63 15.38 -11.60
CA SER A 170 -11.85 15.01 -12.33
C SER A 170 -12.89 16.13 -12.42
N SER A 171 -12.68 17.23 -11.70
CA SER A 171 -13.51 18.43 -11.80
C SER A 171 -12.77 19.63 -12.41
N LEU A 172 -11.48 19.47 -12.70
CA LEU A 172 -10.62 20.61 -13.02
C LEU A 172 -10.79 21.11 -14.45
N ASP A 173 -11.18 20.23 -15.37
CA ASP A 173 -11.54 20.57 -16.75
C ASP A 173 -12.84 21.39 -16.85
N GLU A 174 -13.61 21.47 -15.76
CA GLU A 174 -14.85 22.25 -15.66
C GLU A 174 -14.64 23.63 -15.02
N ILE A 175 -13.40 24.00 -14.63
CA ILE A 175 -13.12 25.26 -13.95
C ILE A 175 -13.39 26.50 -14.83
N GLY A 176 -13.32 26.33 -16.15
CA GLY A 176 -13.46 27.39 -17.15
C GLY A 176 -12.20 28.23 -17.33
N ASP A 177 -12.10 28.89 -18.48
CA ASP A 177 -11.04 29.86 -18.74
C ASP A 177 -11.17 31.09 -17.82
N ASP A 178 -10.09 31.85 -17.68
CA ASP A 178 -10.00 33.05 -16.83
C ASP A 178 -10.35 32.77 -15.34
N TRP A 179 -10.03 31.57 -14.87
CA TRP A 179 -10.20 31.13 -13.47
C TRP A 179 -9.31 31.88 -12.47
N ILE A 180 -8.34 32.67 -12.93
CA ILE A 180 -7.59 33.66 -12.15
C ILE A 180 -7.76 35.08 -12.71
N SER A 181 -7.31 36.09 -11.95
CA SER A 181 -7.21 37.44 -12.47
C SER A 181 -6.17 37.51 -13.60
N GLY A 182 -6.64 37.68 -14.83
CA GLY A 182 -5.83 37.68 -16.04
C GLY A 182 -6.40 36.75 -17.09
N VAL A 183 -5.63 36.52 -18.16
CA VAL A 183 -5.97 35.51 -19.16
C VAL A 183 -5.46 34.17 -18.67
N SER A 184 -6.32 33.18 -18.52
CA SER A 184 -5.90 31.81 -18.22
C SER A 184 -6.74 30.77 -18.93
N VAL A 185 -6.14 29.62 -19.22
CA VAL A 185 -6.80 28.52 -19.93
C VAL A 185 -7.04 27.37 -18.96
N ALA A 186 -8.24 26.78 -19.00
CA ALA A 186 -8.53 25.59 -18.21
C ALA A 186 -7.72 24.37 -18.71
N PRO A 187 -7.37 23.42 -17.83
CA PRO A 187 -6.78 22.16 -18.27
C PRO A 187 -7.76 21.35 -19.11
N THR A 188 -7.29 20.67 -20.14
CA THR A 188 -8.16 19.76 -20.90
C THR A 188 -8.45 18.49 -20.08
N LYS A 189 -9.59 17.85 -20.39
CA LYS A 189 -9.94 16.55 -19.81
C LYS A 189 -8.86 15.48 -20.05
N GLU A 190 -8.25 15.48 -21.22
CA GLU A 190 -7.16 14.57 -21.58
C GLU A 190 -5.97 14.72 -20.62
N ILE A 191 -5.49 15.96 -20.41
CA ILE A 191 -4.40 16.23 -19.48
C ILE A 191 -4.78 15.87 -18.04
N CYS A 192 -6.00 16.18 -17.60
CA CYS A 192 -6.49 15.75 -16.31
C CYS A 192 -6.43 14.22 -16.16
N ASP A 193 -6.88 13.46 -17.16
CA ASP A 193 -6.84 12.00 -17.16
C ASP A 193 -5.40 11.44 -17.16
N GLU A 194 -4.46 12.08 -17.87
CA GLU A 194 -3.05 11.68 -17.84
C GLU A 194 -2.38 11.96 -16.49
N CYS A 195 -2.63 13.12 -15.87
CA CYS A 195 -2.16 13.40 -14.52
C CYS A 195 -2.71 12.38 -13.50
N LYS A 196 -3.97 11.97 -13.63
CA LYS A 196 -4.56 10.89 -12.80
C LYS A 196 -3.81 9.57 -13.00
N LYS A 197 -3.50 9.19 -14.24
CA LYS A 197 -2.72 7.98 -14.54
C LYS A 197 -1.33 8.06 -13.92
N PHE A 198 -0.63 9.18 -14.11
CA PHE A 198 0.69 9.43 -13.53
C PHE A 198 0.68 9.25 -12.00
N LEU A 199 -0.23 9.91 -11.28
CA LEU A 199 -0.31 9.82 -9.82
C LEU A 199 -0.54 8.39 -9.32
N ASN A 200 -1.38 7.62 -10.01
CA ASN A 200 -1.64 6.23 -9.66
C ASN A 200 -0.43 5.32 -9.93
N ILE A 201 0.26 5.51 -11.06
CA ILE A 201 1.47 4.78 -11.40
C ILE A 201 2.59 5.12 -10.41
N PHE A 202 2.78 6.41 -10.11
CA PHE A 202 3.75 6.90 -9.13
C PHE A 202 3.56 6.26 -7.75
N ARG A 203 2.32 6.30 -7.21
CA ARG A 203 1.99 5.67 -5.92
C ARG A 203 2.32 4.17 -5.92
N ARG A 204 1.91 3.46 -6.97
CA ARG A 204 2.18 2.02 -7.11
C ARG A 204 3.68 1.73 -7.15
N ASP A 205 4.43 2.46 -7.96
CA ASP A 205 5.88 2.27 -8.08
C ASP A 205 6.61 2.52 -6.76
N LEU A 206 6.25 3.62 -6.08
CA LEU A 206 6.79 4.01 -4.78
C LEU A 206 6.65 2.90 -3.73
N PHE A 207 5.46 2.28 -3.65
CA PHE A 207 5.18 1.23 -2.66
C PHE A 207 5.65 -0.14 -3.11
N ALA A 208 5.67 -0.42 -4.42
CA ALA A 208 6.10 -1.70 -4.95
C ALA A 208 7.61 -1.89 -4.82
N LYS A 209 8.44 -0.84 -4.93
CA LYS A 209 9.90 -0.94 -4.89
C LYS A 209 10.49 -0.91 -3.48
N ASN A 210 9.93 -0.07 -2.60
CA ASN A 210 10.50 0.18 -1.29
C ASN A 210 9.49 -0.11 -0.18
N ALA A 211 9.85 -1.00 0.75
CA ALA A 211 9.02 -1.28 1.92
C ALA A 211 8.93 -0.06 2.86
N VAL A 212 10.00 0.75 2.91
CA VAL A 212 10.10 2.00 3.69
C VAL A 212 10.38 3.17 2.72
N PRO A 213 9.39 3.60 1.93
CA PRO A 213 9.60 4.63 0.92
C PRO A 213 9.76 6.02 1.57
N LYS A 214 10.57 6.89 0.94
CA LYS A 214 10.55 8.31 1.24
C LYS A 214 9.35 8.95 0.54
N ILE A 215 8.30 9.22 1.29
CA ILE A 215 7.06 9.79 0.74
C ILE A 215 7.25 11.30 0.49
N PRO A 216 7.08 11.80 -0.75
CA PRO A 216 7.20 13.22 -1.04
C PRO A 216 6.00 14.01 -0.51
N LYS A 217 6.20 15.31 -0.29
CA LYS A 217 5.07 16.24 -0.30
C LYS A 217 4.60 16.41 -1.74
N LEU A 218 3.28 16.41 -1.94
CA LEU A 218 2.65 16.53 -3.25
C LEU A 218 1.82 17.82 -3.34
N LEU A 219 2.20 18.69 -4.26
CA LEU A 219 1.41 19.84 -4.69
C LEU A 219 0.94 19.60 -6.12
N LEU A 220 -0.26 20.09 -6.44
CA LEU A 220 -0.72 20.12 -7.83
C LEU A 220 -1.80 21.18 -8.02
N GLY A 221 -1.93 21.67 -9.24
CA GLY A 221 -2.94 22.65 -9.62
C GLY A 221 -2.91 22.99 -11.11
N PRO A 222 -3.93 23.73 -11.58
CA PRO A 222 -3.95 24.23 -12.96
C PRO A 222 -2.85 25.27 -13.19
N ILE A 223 -2.29 25.29 -14.41
CA ILE A 223 -1.29 26.26 -14.84
C ILE A 223 -2.00 27.35 -15.68
N PRO A 224 -1.66 28.65 -15.52
CA PRO A 224 -2.35 29.73 -16.25
C PRO A 224 -2.37 29.58 -17.77
N THR A 225 -1.30 29.03 -18.36
CA THR A 225 -1.21 28.79 -19.81
C THR A 225 -2.04 27.60 -20.30
N GLY A 226 -2.69 26.87 -19.40
CA GLY A 226 -3.37 25.62 -19.68
C GLY A 226 -2.54 24.41 -19.24
N GLY A 227 -3.23 23.39 -18.72
CA GLY A 227 -2.62 22.18 -18.21
C GLY A 227 -2.47 22.13 -16.69
N VAL A 228 -1.73 21.15 -16.17
CA VAL A 228 -1.61 20.86 -14.73
C VAL A 228 -0.14 20.75 -14.32
N GLY A 229 0.21 21.46 -13.25
CA GLY A 229 1.49 21.32 -12.58
C GLY A 229 1.41 20.30 -11.45
N ILE A 230 2.43 19.45 -11.32
CA ILE A 230 2.61 18.51 -10.22
C ILE A 230 4.01 18.70 -9.66
N GLU A 231 4.10 18.89 -8.34
CA GLU A 231 5.36 19.04 -7.63
C GLU A 231 5.51 17.95 -6.58
N LEU A 232 6.68 17.30 -6.56
CA LEU A 232 7.07 16.29 -5.59
C LEU A 232 8.31 16.77 -4.85
N HIS A 233 8.17 17.05 -3.55
CA HIS A 233 9.28 17.48 -2.71
C HIS A 233 9.72 16.35 -1.78
N LEU A 234 10.94 15.87 -2.01
CA LEU A 234 11.69 15.01 -1.11
C LEU A 234 12.75 15.82 -0.36
N GLU A 235 13.37 15.21 0.64
CA GLU A 235 14.38 15.85 1.50
C GLU A 235 15.53 16.51 0.73
N ASN A 236 16.03 15.88 -0.34
CA ASN A 236 17.18 16.35 -1.14
C ASN A 236 16.88 16.40 -2.64
N LYS A 237 15.61 16.30 -3.04
CA LYS A 237 15.20 16.21 -4.44
C LYS A 237 13.83 16.84 -4.61
N ASN A 238 13.72 17.83 -5.49
CA ASN A 238 12.44 18.37 -5.93
C ASN A 238 12.22 18.00 -7.38
N ILE A 239 10.98 17.64 -7.72
CA ILE A 239 10.60 17.29 -9.08
C ILE A 239 9.36 18.10 -9.43
N TYR A 240 9.41 18.76 -10.58
CA TYR A 240 8.34 19.57 -11.13
C TYR A 240 7.97 18.98 -12.48
N LEU A 241 6.67 18.78 -12.67
CA LEU A 241 6.09 18.26 -13.91
C LEU A 241 4.97 19.19 -14.34
N HIS A 242 5.11 19.82 -15.50
CA HIS A 242 4.04 20.59 -16.11
C HIS A 242 3.48 19.85 -17.31
N PHE A 243 2.26 19.35 -17.18
CA PHE A 243 1.53 18.72 -18.28
C PHE A 243 0.73 19.80 -18.99
N HIS A 244 1.16 20.21 -20.19
CA HIS A 244 0.53 21.27 -20.98
C HIS A 244 -0.59 20.73 -21.86
N ASN A 245 -1.59 21.58 -22.16
CA ASN A 245 -2.73 21.22 -23.01
C ASN A 245 -2.31 20.78 -24.43
N GLU A 246 -1.15 21.22 -24.90
CA GLU A 246 -0.55 20.89 -26.20
C GLU A 246 0.13 19.50 -26.23
N SER A 247 -0.14 18.63 -25.26
CA SER A 247 0.47 17.29 -25.14
C SER A 247 1.99 17.32 -25.01
N LEU A 248 2.49 18.32 -24.29
CA LEU A 248 3.90 18.46 -23.90
C LEU A 248 4.01 18.31 -22.38
N VAL A 249 5.06 17.65 -21.90
CA VAL A 249 5.41 17.59 -20.48
C VAL A 249 6.77 18.25 -20.30
N GLU A 250 6.80 19.35 -19.54
CA GLU A 250 8.03 19.95 -19.03
C GLU A 250 8.42 19.22 -17.75
N VAL A 251 9.66 18.74 -17.68
CA VAL A 251 10.19 18.00 -16.54
C VAL A 251 11.39 18.76 -15.99
N SER A 252 11.31 19.15 -14.72
CA SER A 252 12.42 19.76 -13.97
C SER A 252 12.76 18.94 -12.73
N ILE A 253 14.03 18.61 -12.55
CA ILE A 253 14.55 17.84 -11.41
C ILE A 253 15.68 18.65 -10.75
N GLU A 254 15.50 18.96 -9.47
CA GLU A 254 16.46 19.68 -8.64
C GLU A 254 17.05 18.72 -7.59
N VAL A 255 18.39 18.61 -7.54
CA VAL A 255 19.13 17.82 -6.54
C VAL A 255 20.29 18.63 -6.00
N GLY A 256 20.13 19.20 -4.81
CA GLY A 256 21.10 20.15 -4.26
C GLY A 256 21.20 21.38 -5.16
N ASP A 257 22.40 21.72 -5.62
CA ASP A 257 22.63 22.84 -6.56
C ASP A 257 22.49 22.43 -8.03
N ASN A 258 22.23 21.15 -8.32
CA ASN A 258 22.06 20.66 -9.69
C ASN A 258 20.61 20.77 -10.12
N PHE A 259 20.42 21.30 -11.33
CA PHE A 259 19.12 21.47 -11.95
C PHE A 259 19.14 20.89 -13.36
N GLU A 260 18.21 20.00 -13.66
CA GLU A 260 18.00 19.40 -14.97
C GLU A 260 16.59 19.69 -15.44
N GLU A 261 16.44 20.24 -16.64
CA GLU A 261 15.16 20.60 -17.24
C GLU A 261 15.13 20.12 -18.69
N TYR A 262 14.01 19.52 -19.10
CA TYR A 262 13.78 19.08 -20.47
C TYR A 262 12.29 18.97 -20.78
N ASP A 263 11.97 19.14 -22.06
CA ASP A 263 10.63 18.92 -22.59
C ASP A 263 10.54 17.55 -23.25
N ILE A 264 9.38 16.90 -23.10
CA ILE A 264 9.09 15.62 -23.75
C ILE A 264 7.63 15.59 -24.20
N VAL A 265 7.38 15.00 -25.37
CA VAL A 265 6.01 14.78 -25.85
C VAL A 265 5.30 13.80 -24.91
N LEU A 266 4.05 14.09 -24.54
CA LEU A 266 3.25 13.32 -23.59
C LEU A 266 3.18 11.82 -23.93
N GLU A 267 3.08 11.47 -25.20
CA GLU A 267 3.07 10.08 -25.65
C GLU A 267 4.37 9.35 -25.28
N ASP A 268 5.51 10.00 -25.45
CA ASP A 268 6.82 9.41 -25.15
C ASP A 268 7.09 9.41 -23.64
N PHE A 269 6.66 10.45 -22.90
CA PHE A 269 6.68 10.44 -21.43
C PHE A 269 5.91 9.24 -20.88
N ASN A 270 4.74 8.92 -21.44
CA ASN A 270 3.93 7.78 -21.03
C ASN A 270 4.59 6.43 -21.33
N LYS A 271 5.35 6.32 -22.43
CA LYS A 271 6.15 5.11 -22.72
C LYS A 271 7.31 4.95 -21.74
N ASP A 272 7.95 6.06 -21.38
CA ASP A 272 9.17 6.08 -20.57
C ASP A 272 8.91 6.33 -19.07
N ILE A 273 7.66 6.34 -18.64
CA ILE A 273 7.27 6.66 -17.25
C ILE A 273 8.00 5.78 -16.23
N GLY A 274 8.23 4.50 -16.54
CA GLY A 274 8.99 3.60 -15.66
C GLY A 274 10.44 4.04 -15.47
N VAL A 275 11.09 4.46 -16.55
CA VAL A 275 12.48 4.98 -16.54
C VAL A 275 12.54 6.31 -15.80
N PHE A 276 11.55 7.18 -16.01
CA PHE A 276 11.43 8.42 -15.25
C PHE A 276 11.32 8.15 -13.73
N LEU A 277 10.46 7.22 -13.32
CA LEU A 277 10.28 6.89 -11.90
C LEU A 277 11.54 6.32 -11.24
N GLU A 278 12.39 5.61 -11.98
CA GLU A 278 13.70 5.16 -11.48
C GLU A 278 14.64 6.33 -11.14
N ARG A 279 14.52 7.47 -11.83
CA ARG A 279 15.29 8.69 -11.55
C ARG A 279 14.72 9.46 -10.37
N VAL A 280 13.41 9.32 -10.12
CA VAL A 280 12.67 9.99 -9.05
C VAL A 280 12.86 9.29 -7.69
N ALA A 281 12.87 7.96 -7.68
CA ALA A 281 12.98 7.13 -6.48
C ALA A 281 14.25 7.38 -5.64
#